data_AF-A0A928YD98-F1
#
_entry.id   AF-A0A928YD98-F1
#
_cell.length_a   1.000
_cell.length_b   1.000
_cell.length_c   1.000
_cell.angle_alpha   90.00
_cell.angle_beta   90.00
_cell.angle_gamma   90.00
#
_symmetry.space_group_name_H-M   'P 1'
#
loop_
_entity.id
_entity.type
_entity.pdbx_description
1 polymer ?
#
loop_
_entity_poly.entity_id
_entity_poly.type
_entity_poly.pdbx_seq_one_letter_code
_entity_poly.pdbx_strand_id
1 'polypeptide(L)' 'MDAALAFFMKRIPRTVDRTFADVRIDNRFYRVDPKLRGDKVEVRYDPYGDLKKVLIYSANGEYLGSGNLYLFP' A
#
# COMPACT_ATOMS: atom_id res chain seq x y z
N MET A 1 1.92 16.75 -5.27
CA MET A 1 2.99 15.74 -5.23
C MET A 1 4.01 16.15 -6.26
N ASP A 2 5.27 16.37 -5.87
CA ASP A 2 6.34 16.59 -6.83
C ASP A 2 6.47 15.37 -7.75
N ALA A 3 6.39 15.58 -9.06
CA ALA A 3 6.46 14.51 -10.06
C ALA A 3 7.76 13.70 -9.96
N ALA A 4 8.83 14.30 -9.47
CA ALA A 4 10.12 13.64 -9.22
C ALA A 4 10.01 12.54 -8.17
N LEU A 5 9.21 12.72 -7.11
CA LEU A 5 9.13 11.77 -5.99
C LEU A 5 8.51 10.44 -6.41
N ALA A 6 7.61 10.44 -7.40
CA ALA A 6 6.95 9.24 -7.92
C ALA A 6 7.93 8.24 -8.58
N PHE A 7 9.09 8.73 -9.06
CA PHE A 7 10.15 7.89 -9.62
C PHE A 7 10.99 7.18 -8.55
N PHE A 8 11.04 7.72 -7.33
CA PHE A 8 11.79 7.14 -6.22
C PHE A 8 10.97 6.19 -5.34
N MET A 9 9.65 6.12 -5.55
CA MET A 9 8.80 5.21 -4.79
C MET A 9 9.13 3.75 -5.11
N LYS A 10 9.33 2.94 -4.06
CA LYS A 10 9.35 1.49 -4.21
C LYS A 10 7.97 0.99 -4.59
N ARG A 11 7.92 0.00 -5.47
CA ARG A 11 6.69 -0.63 -5.97
C ARG A 11 6.80 -2.13 -5.74
N ILE A 12 5.84 -2.70 -5.04
CA ILE A 12 5.85 -4.12 -4.71
C ILE A 12 4.45 -4.73 -4.83
N PRO A 13 4.32 -5.91 -5.47
CA PRO A 13 3.06 -6.62 -5.51
C PRO A 13 2.74 -7.22 -4.14
N ARG A 14 1.48 -7.08 -3.72
CA ARG A 14 0.91 -7.69 -2.52
C ARG A 14 -0.49 -8.20 -2.79
N THR A 15 -0.93 -9.12 -1.94
CA THR A 15 -2.33 -9.52 -1.86
C THR A 15 -2.92 -8.93 -0.60
N VAL A 16 -4.07 -8.30 -0.72
CA VAL A 16 -4.78 -7.74 0.44
C VAL A 16 -5.34 -8.88 1.28
N ASP A 17 -5.06 -8.85 2.58
CA ASP A 17 -5.56 -9.85 3.51
C ASP A 17 -7.10 -9.91 3.48
N ARG A 18 -7.65 -11.12 3.39
CA ARG A 18 -9.11 -11.33 3.24
C ARG A 18 -9.91 -11.02 4.50
N THR A 19 -9.27 -11.04 5.67
CA THR A 19 -9.92 -10.83 6.96
C THR A 19 -9.76 -9.37 7.38
N PHE A 20 -8.51 -8.92 7.44
CA PHE A 20 -8.14 -7.65 8.05
C PHE A 20 -8.09 -6.48 7.07
N ALA A 21 -8.21 -6.75 5.76
CA ALA A 21 -8.12 -5.74 4.71
C ALA A 21 -6.83 -4.91 4.84
N ASP A 22 -5.70 -5.60 4.97
CA ASP A 22 -4.39 -4.97 5.10
C ASP A 22 -3.39 -5.53 4.08
N VAL A 23 -2.30 -4.80 3.91
CA VAL A 23 -1.09 -5.27 3.21
C VAL A 23 0.11 -5.13 4.13
N ARG A 24 1.07 -6.07 4.00
CA ARG A 24 2.29 -6.09 4.81
C ARG A 24 3.53 -5.66 4.03
N ILE A 25 4.24 -4.66 4.55
CA ILE A 25 5.53 -4.17 4.02
C ILE A 25 6.54 -4.15 5.16
N ASP A 26 7.66 -4.86 5.04
CA ASP A 26 8.75 -4.86 6.04
C ASP A 26 8.25 -4.94 7.50
N ASN A 27 7.44 -5.97 7.77
CA ASN A 27 6.79 -6.24 9.07
C ASN A 27 5.78 -5.19 9.58
N ARG A 28 5.39 -4.23 8.74
CA ARG A 28 4.37 -3.21 9.05
C ARG A 28 3.08 -3.50 8.30
N PHE A 29 1.96 -3.28 8.96
CA PHE A 29 0.62 -3.54 8.42
C PHE A 29 -0.06 -2.22 8.06
N TYR A 30 -0.64 -2.19 6.86
CA TYR A 30 -1.30 -1.02 6.32
C TYR A 30 -2.74 -1.36 5.99
N ARG A 31 -3.68 -0.76 6.71
CA ARG A 31 -5.11 -0.99 6.49
C ARG A 31 -5.55 -0.25 5.25
N VAL A 32 -6.20 -0.96 4.33
CA VAL A 32 -6.69 -0.46 3.04
C VAL A 32 -8.22 -0.53 2.99
N ASP A 33 -8.82 -0.19 1.85
CA ASP A 33 -10.27 -0.35 1.64
C ASP A 33 -10.67 -1.83 1.73
N PRO A 34 -11.61 -2.22 2.61
CA PRO A 34 -12.11 -3.59 2.72
C PRO A 34 -12.67 -4.20 1.44
N LYS A 35 -13.06 -3.40 0.45
CA LYS A 35 -13.51 -3.89 -0.86
C LYS A 35 -12.40 -4.60 -1.65
N LEU A 36 -11.14 -4.32 -1.33
CA LEU A 36 -9.98 -4.89 -2.01
C LEU A 36 -9.54 -6.24 -1.45
N ARG A 37 -10.25 -6.80 -0.46
CA ARG A 37 -9.91 -8.07 0.20
C ARG A 37 -9.72 -9.19 -0.82
N GLY A 38 -8.54 -9.82 -0.80
CA GLY A 38 -8.19 -10.90 -1.71
C GLY A 38 -7.65 -10.44 -3.07
N ASP A 39 -7.68 -9.14 -3.38
CA ASP A 39 -7.15 -8.61 -4.63
C ASP A 39 -5.61 -8.57 -4.61
N LYS A 40 -5.03 -8.73 -5.81
CA LYS A 40 -3.62 -8.43 -6.05
C LYS A 40 -3.49 -6.95 -6.40
N VAL A 41 -2.66 -6.26 -5.62
CA VAL A 41 -2.42 -4.82 -5.74
C VAL A 41 -0.93 -4.53 -5.83
N GLU A 42 -0.59 -3.41 -6.46
CA GLU A 42 0.74 -2.81 -6.40
C GLU A 42 0.77 -1.78 -5.28
N VAL A 43 1.60 -2.02 -4.27
CA VAL A 43 1.80 -1.08 -3.17
C VAL A 43 2.98 -0.18 -3.52
N ARG A 44 2.76 1.14 -3.49
CA ARG A 44 3.80 2.15 -3.69
C ARG A 44 4.06 2.92 -2.41
N TYR A 45 5.32 3.09 -2.05
CA TYR A 45 5.70 3.86 -0.86
C TYR A 45 7.08 4.51 -1.04
N ASP A 46 7.28 5.63 -0.32
CA ASP A 46 8.60 6.25 -0.19
C ASP A 46 9.39 5.52 0.92
N PRO A 47 10.50 4.82 0.59
CA PRO A 47 11.30 4.12 1.58
C PRO A 47 12.08 5.06 2.53
N TYR A 48 12.22 6.34 2.19
CA TYR A 48 12.94 7.35 2.97
C TYR A 48 12.01 8.28 3.76
N GLY A 49 10.70 8.19 3.52
CA GLY A 49 9.67 8.95 4.23
C GLY A 49 9.30 8.36 5.60
N ASP A 50 8.25 8.89 6.22
CA ASP A 50 7.78 8.46 7.54
C ASP A 50 7.07 7.08 7.54
N LEU A 51 6.83 6.53 6.34
CA LEU A 51 6.21 5.23 6.12
C LEU A 51 4.85 5.05 6.82
N LYS A 52 4.15 6.14 7.16
CA LYS A 52 2.81 6.10 7.77
C LYS A 52 1.72 5.76 6.77
N LYS A 53 2.00 5.96 5.49
CA LYS A 53 1.03 5.77 4.40
C LYS A 53 1.67 5.07 3.22
N VAL A 54 0.89 4.20 2.58
CA VAL A 54 1.21 3.59 1.29
C VAL A 54 0.11 3.92 0.29
N LEU A 55 0.44 3.91 -0.99
CA LEU A 55 -0.52 4.04 -2.08
C LEU A 55 -0.83 2.66 -2.65
N ILE A 56 -2.09 2.42 -2.98
CA ILE A 56 -2.57 1.16 -3.52
C ILE A 56 -2.99 1.37 -4.96
N TYR A 57 -2.43 0.55 -5.84
CA TYR A 57 -2.74 0.54 -7.25
C TYR A 57 -3.21 -0.85 -7.70
N SER A 58 -4.00 -0.91 -8.77
CA SER A 58 -4.31 -2.17 -9.44
C SER A 58 -3.07 -2.71 -10.16
N ALA A 59 -3.11 -3.98 -10.57
CA ALA A 59 -2.06 -4.57 -11.40
C ALA A 59 -1.83 -3.80 -12.72
N ASN A 60 -2.83 -3.06 -13.20
CA ASN A 60 -2.77 -2.26 -14.42
C ASN A 60 -2.32 -0.82 -14.15
N GLY A 61 -1.99 -0.48 -12.90
CA GLY A 61 -1.49 0.85 -12.53
C GLY A 61 -2.57 1.90 -12.26
N GLU A 62 -3.83 1.50 -12.07
CA GLU A 62 -4.92 2.40 -11.67
C GLU A 62 -4.85 2.67 -10.17
N TYR A 63 -5.05 3.92 -9.74
CA TYR A 63 -5.06 4.24 -8.31
C TYR A 63 -6.35 3.76 -7.66
N LEU A 64 -6.23 2.91 -6.63
CA LEU A 64 -7.35 2.32 -5.89
C LEU A 64 -7.57 2.97 -4.52
N GLY A 65 -6.59 3.72 -4.02
CA GLY A 65 -6.66 4.36 -2.71
C GLY A 65 -5.34 4.29 -1.96
N SER A 66 -5.40 4.41 -0.64
CA SER A 66 -4.22 4.40 0.21
C SER A 66 -4.39 3.49 1.41
N GLY A 67 -3.28 2.92 1.88
CA GLY A 67 -3.21 2.20 3.14
C GLY A 67 -2.56 3.04 4.23
N ASN A 68 -3.10 3.02 5.44
CA ASN A 68 -2.50 3.70 6.60
C ASN A 68 -1.88 2.67 7.55
N LEU A 69 -0.66 2.98 8.03
CA LEU A 69 0.04 2.19 9.03
C LEU A 69 -0.83 2.09 10.28
N TYR A 70 -0.98 0.88 10.81
CA TYR A 70 -1.55 0.67 12.13
C TYR A 70 -0.71 -0.34 12.90
N LEU A 71 -0.66 -0.13 14.21
CA LEU A 71 -0.10 -1.10 15.13
C LEU A 71 -1.25 -2.05 15.51
N PHE A 72 -0.99 -3.36 15.48
CA PHE A 72 -1.86 -4.28 16.20
C PHE A 72 -1.80 -3.89 17.69
N PRO A 73 -2.95 -3.69 18.37
CA PRO A 73 -2.98 -3.71 19.82
C PRO A 73 -2.59 -5.11 20.36
#